data_AF-A0A6M0CF55-F1
#
_entry.id   AF-A0A6M0CF55-F1
#
_cell.length_a   1.000
_cell.length_b   1.000
_cell.length_c   1.000
_cell.angle_alpha   90.00
_cell.angle_beta   90.00
_cell.angle_gamma   90.00
#
_symmetry.space_group_name_H-M   'P 1'
#
loop_
_entity.id
_entity.type
_entity.pdbx_description
1 polymer ?
#
loop_
_entity_poly.entity_id
_entity_poly.type
_entity_poly.pdbx_seq_one_letter_code
_entity_poly.pdbx_strand_id
1 'polypeptide(L)'
;MPNILQLLREHIDTNLSSEELLSLLNFALDLEREQFRMVMLPGQFSQVDEYLASYWLMDKAAVDRIMDNYFQVRPQNLAAQLGLGRQEVNVNDLKSLRIVIQNASGDPVATQQLTDLLLTEGFTRVYRSLSWSAKDAENTQPTTQIIVQRGELQGAELVQDALAMGTVVSASIGDLHSDLTIRIGEDWPDFYDQLSKTE
;
A
#
# COMPACT_ATOMS: atom_id res chain seq x y z
N MET A 1 30.06 -1.54 -16.03
CA MET A 1 29.35 -2.78 -15.61
C MET A 1 30.19 -3.79 -14.80
N PRO A 2 31.55 -3.88 -14.85
CA PRO A 2 32.28 -4.84 -13.98
C PRO A 2 32.35 -4.46 -12.48
N ASN A 3 32.33 -3.16 -12.17
CA ASN A 3 32.71 -2.67 -10.84
C ASN A 3 31.62 -2.88 -9.76
N ILE A 4 30.34 -2.83 -10.14
CA ILE A 4 29.22 -2.98 -9.20
C ILE A 4 29.14 -4.40 -8.61
N LEU A 5 29.38 -5.43 -9.43
CA LEU A 5 29.36 -6.83 -8.98
C LEU A 5 30.51 -7.14 -8.04
N GLN A 6 31.66 -6.50 -8.25
CA GLN A 6 32.81 -6.65 -7.38
C GLN A 6 32.55 -6.02 -6.01
N LEU A 7 31.97 -4.81 -5.98
CA LEU A 7 31.53 -4.15 -4.75
C LEU A 7 30.48 -4.95 -3.98
N LEU A 8 29.45 -5.49 -4.67
CA LEU A 8 28.41 -6.30 -4.05
C LEU A 8 29.00 -7.55 -3.38
N ARG A 9 29.88 -8.29 -4.06
CA ARG A 9 30.52 -9.48 -3.47
C ARG A 9 31.43 -9.17 -2.28
N GLU A 10 32.08 -8.02 -2.29
CA GLU A 10 32.99 -7.62 -1.21
C GLU A 10 32.23 -7.19 0.06
N HIS A 11 31.00 -6.69 -0.08
CA HIS A 11 30.22 -6.10 1.03
C HIS A 11 28.93 -6.84 1.37
N ILE A 12 28.53 -7.85 0.58
CA ILE A 12 27.31 -8.64 0.79
C ILE A 12 27.68 -10.12 0.82
N ASP A 13 27.46 -10.74 1.99
CA ASP A 13 27.53 -12.19 2.15
C ASP A 13 26.25 -12.80 1.55
N THR A 14 26.41 -13.55 0.46
CA THR A 14 25.31 -14.14 -0.29
C THR A 14 25.69 -15.52 -0.81
N ASN A 15 24.71 -16.41 -0.89
CA ASN A 15 24.86 -17.73 -1.49
C ASN A 15 24.61 -17.75 -3.00
N LEU A 16 24.39 -16.58 -3.63
CA LEU A 16 24.17 -16.44 -5.06
C LEU A 16 25.49 -16.48 -5.85
N SER A 17 25.48 -17.19 -6.97
CA SER A 17 26.56 -17.19 -7.94
C SER A 17 26.65 -15.86 -8.72
N SER A 18 27.79 -15.61 -9.38
CA SER A 18 27.96 -14.43 -10.22
C SER A 18 26.94 -14.35 -11.36
N GLU A 19 26.51 -15.49 -11.89
CA GLU A 19 25.53 -15.59 -12.98
C GLU A 19 24.11 -15.27 -12.48
N GLU A 20 23.74 -15.71 -11.28
CA GLU A 20 22.47 -15.37 -10.63
C GLU A 20 22.42 -13.89 -10.26
N LEU A 21 23.52 -13.32 -9.73
CA LEU A 21 23.62 -11.89 -9.45
C LEU A 21 23.47 -11.03 -10.72
N LEU A 22 24.10 -11.45 -11.83
CA LEU A 22 23.93 -10.79 -13.13
C LEU A 22 22.49 -10.86 -13.62
N SER A 23 21.85 -12.02 -13.44
CA SER A 23 20.46 -12.25 -13.84
C SER A 23 19.50 -11.36 -13.05
N LEU A 24 19.69 -11.25 -11.72
CA LEU A 24 18.92 -10.33 -10.86
C LEU A 24 19.16 -8.86 -11.22
N LEU A 25 20.39 -8.47 -11.54
CA LEU A 25 20.71 -7.11 -11.95
C LEU A 25 20.00 -6.75 -13.26
N ASN A 26 20.08 -7.63 -14.27
CA ASN A 26 19.39 -7.40 -15.55
C ASN A 26 17.87 -7.30 -15.35
N PHE A 27 17.29 -8.20 -14.56
CA PHE A 27 15.87 -8.14 -14.19
C PHE A 27 15.50 -6.81 -13.52
N ALA A 28 16.32 -6.34 -12.56
CA ALA A 28 16.07 -5.09 -11.86
C ALA A 28 16.21 -3.85 -12.76
N LEU A 29 17.06 -3.89 -13.79
CA LEU A 29 17.22 -2.81 -14.77
C LEU A 29 16.03 -2.70 -15.74
N ASP A 30 15.36 -3.82 -16.00
CA ASP A 30 14.17 -3.87 -16.86
C ASP A 30 12.87 -3.53 -16.10
N LEU A 31 12.94 -3.39 -14.78
CA LEU A 31 11.77 -3.16 -13.93
C LEU A 31 11.42 -1.68 -13.82
N GLU A 32 10.20 -1.32 -14.20
CA GLU A 32 9.64 0.01 -13.99
C GLU A 32 9.27 0.21 -12.50
N ARG A 33 9.25 1.46 -12.04
CA ARG A 33 9.01 1.79 -10.62
C ARG A 33 7.65 1.27 -10.13
N GLU A 34 6.65 1.33 -11.01
CA GLU A 34 5.26 0.93 -10.78
C GLU A 34 5.11 -0.59 -10.67
N GLN A 35 6.07 -1.35 -11.22
CA GLN A 35 6.11 -2.81 -11.14
C GLN A 35 6.72 -3.31 -9.83
N PHE A 36 7.40 -2.44 -9.09
CA PHE A 36 7.99 -2.81 -7.80
C PHE A 36 6.92 -2.87 -6.70
N ARG A 37 6.62 -4.08 -6.24
CA ARG A 37 5.59 -4.35 -5.24
C ARG A 37 6.23 -4.76 -3.92
N MET A 38 6.01 -3.95 -2.89
CA MET A 38 6.42 -4.22 -1.51
C MET A 38 5.19 -4.40 -0.62
N VAL A 39 5.29 -5.30 0.34
CA VAL A 39 4.28 -5.48 1.38
C VAL A 39 4.95 -5.81 2.71
N MET A 40 4.50 -5.16 3.77
CA MET A 40 4.88 -5.47 5.14
C MET A 40 4.10 -6.71 5.58
N LEU A 41 4.80 -7.61 6.26
CA LEU A 41 4.19 -8.80 6.86
C LEU A 41 3.03 -8.38 7.77
N PRO A 42 1.77 -8.73 7.48
CA PRO A 42 0.62 -8.26 8.25
C PRO A 42 0.64 -8.72 9.69
N GLY A 43 0.20 -7.84 10.57
CA GLY A 43 0.16 -8.11 12.01
C GLY A 43 -0.03 -6.84 12.81
N GLN A 44 0.17 -6.98 14.12
CA GLN A 44 0.10 -5.89 15.08
C GLN A 44 1.19 -6.05 16.14
N PHE A 45 1.54 -4.95 16.79
CA PHE A 45 2.34 -5.02 18.01
C PHE A 45 1.52 -5.67 19.13
N SER A 46 2.16 -6.54 19.90
CA SER A 46 1.60 -7.07 21.14
C SER A 46 1.30 -5.96 22.14
N GLN A 47 0.22 -6.11 22.88
CA GLN A 47 -0.09 -5.22 24.01
C GLN A 47 0.67 -5.66 25.27
N VAL A 48 0.82 -4.73 26.22
CA VAL A 48 1.60 -4.94 27.48
C VAL A 48 0.99 -6.04 28.36
N ASP A 49 -0.30 -6.29 28.23
CA ASP A 49 -1.05 -7.34 28.92
C ASP A 49 -1.00 -8.71 28.22
N GLU A 50 -0.60 -8.77 26.94
CA GLU A 50 -0.46 -10.02 26.18
C GLU A 50 0.92 -10.65 26.35
N TYR A 51 1.99 -9.83 26.37
CA TYR A 51 3.38 -10.31 26.45
C TYR A 51 4.29 -9.34 27.22
N LEU A 52 5.30 -9.90 27.91
CA LEU A 52 6.32 -9.13 28.64
C LEU A 52 7.30 -8.35 27.72
N ALA A 53 7.33 -8.67 26.43
CA ALA A 53 8.17 -8.03 25.43
C ALA A 53 7.33 -7.66 24.19
N SER A 54 7.77 -6.64 23.44
CA SER A 54 7.09 -6.23 22.21
C SER A 54 7.33 -7.25 21.10
N TYR A 55 6.28 -7.95 20.70
CA TYR A 55 6.27 -8.91 19.59
C TYR A 55 5.44 -8.39 18.42
N TRP A 56 5.83 -8.78 17.21
CA TRP A 56 4.95 -8.69 16.05
C TRP A 56 4.05 -9.92 16.00
N LEU A 57 2.76 -9.71 16.23
CA LEU A 57 1.72 -10.74 16.18
C LEU A 57 1.16 -10.81 14.77
N MET A 58 1.51 -11.87 14.05
CA MET A 58 1.14 -12.08 12.65
C MET A 58 -0.36 -12.34 12.46
N ASP A 59 -0.98 -11.66 11.49
CA ASP A 59 -2.30 -12.00 10.99
C ASP A 59 -2.18 -13.08 9.90
N LYS A 60 -2.46 -14.33 10.28
CA LYS A 60 -2.34 -15.48 9.38
C LYS A 60 -3.25 -15.40 8.15
N ALA A 61 -4.46 -14.86 8.30
CA ALA A 61 -5.40 -14.77 7.18
C ALA A 61 -4.93 -13.72 6.16
N ALA A 62 -4.39 -12.59 6.64
CA ALA A 62 -3.80 -11.59 5.78
C ALA A 62 -2.50 -12.08 5.11
N VAL A 63 -1.68 -12.87 5.82
CA VAL A 63 -0.52 -13.54 5.22
C VAL A 63 -0.93 -14.50 4.10
N ASP A 64 -1.93 -15.33 4.32
CA ASP A 64 -2.45 -16.24 3.30
C ASP A 64 -2.91 -15.47 2.04
N ARG A 65 -3.57 -14.32 2.21
CA ARG A 65 -3.94 -13.43 1.08
C ARG A 65 -2.72 -12.89 0.33
N ILE A 66 -1.69 -12.45 1.05
CA ILE A 66 -0.45 -11.96 0.41
C ILE A 66 0.23 -13.08 -0.38
N MET A 67 0.31 -14.29 0.19
CA MET A 67 0.92 -15.43 -0.49
C MET A 67 0.20 -15.76 -1.80
N ASP A 68 -1.13 -15.66 -1.83
CA ASP A 68 -1.90 -15.84 -3.07
C ASP A 68 -1.70 -14.67 -4.04
N ASN A 69 -1.91 -13.43 -3.58
CA ASN A 69 -1.92 -12.23 -4.44
C ASN A 69 -0.55 -11.82 -5.00
N TYR A 70 0.53 -12.03 -4.24
CA TYR A 70 1.87 -11.58 -4.62
C TYR A 70 2.77 -12.72 -5.10
N PHE A 71 2.65 -13.90 -4.50
CA PHE A 71 3.53 -15.02 -4.77
C PHE A 71 2.85 -16.17 -5.55
N GLN A 72 1.55 -16.06 -5.82
CA GLN A 72 0.75 -17.09 -6.50
C GLN A 72 0.82 -18.45 -5.79
N VAL A 73 1.08 -18.42 -4.47
CA VAL A 73 1.14 -19.60 -3.61
C VAL A 73 -0.22 -19.75 -2.95
N ARG A 74 -0.98 -20.74 -3.43
CA ARG A 74 -2.27 -21.06 -2.80
C ARG A 74 -2.04 -21.59 -1.38
N PRO A 75 -2.78 -21.09 -0.38
CA PRO A 75 -2.74 -21.64 0.97
C PRO A 75 -3.04 -23.14 0.91
N GLN A 76 -2.19 -23.96 1.54
CA GLN A 76 -2.39 -25.42 1.58
C GLN A 76 -3.39 -25.84 2.67
N ASN A 77 -4.18 -24.92 3.20
CA ASN A 77 -5.16 -25.22 4.24
C ASN A 77 -6.37 -25.98 3.65
N LEU A 78 -7.06 -26.76 4.50
CA LEU A 78 -8.19 -27.61 4.08
C LEU A 78 -9.33 -26.81 3.42
N ALA A 79 -9.55 -25.57 3.88
CA ALA A 79 -10.55 -24.68 3.31
C ALA A 79 -10.24 -24.29 1.85
N ALA A 80 -8.98 -23.96 1.54
CA ALA A 80 -8.53 -23.66 0.19
C ALA A 80 -8.59 -24.89 -0.73
N GLN A 81 -8.24 -26.08 -0.23
CA GLN A 81 -8.32 -27.34 -0.98
C GLN A 81 -9.76 -27.73 -1.35
N LEU A 82 -10.72 -27.43 -0.46
CA LEU A 82 -12.15 -27.70 -0.67
C LEU A 82 -12.85 -26.57 -1.45
N GLY A 83 -12.14 -25.52 -1.85
CA GLY A 83 -12.74 -24.33 -2.47
C GLY A 83 -13.62 -23.49 -1.52
N LEU A 84 -13.61 -23.81 -0.22
CA LEU A 84 -14.42 -23.20 0.84
C LEU A 84 -13.79 -21.92 1.44
N GLY A 85 -12.73 -21.40 0.80
CA GLY A 85 -12.03 -20.18 1.23
C GLY A 85 -12.07 -19.03 0.22
N ARG A 86 -12.65 -19.24 -0.97
CA ARG A 86 -12.94 -18.14 -1.91
C ARG A 86 -14.22 -17.46 -1.48
N GLN A 87 -14.09 -16.60 -0.48
CA GLN A 87 -15.12 -15.59 -0.26
C GLN A 87 -15.06 -14.67 -1.49
N GLU A 88 -16.14 -14.61 -2.26
CA GLU A 88 -16.26 -13.59 -3.30
C GLU A 88 -15.96 -12.24 -2.66
N VAL A 89 -15.09 -11.47 -3.31
CA VAL A 89 -14.68 -10.15 -2.84
C VAL A 89 -15.93 -9.31 -2.77
N ASN A 90 -16.41 -9.05 -1.56
CA ASN A 90 -17.58 -8.24 -1.35
C ASN A 90 -17.16 -6.78 -1.42
N VAL A 91 -17.75 -6.03 -2.35
CA VAL A 91 -17.48 -4.60 -2.51
C VAL A 91 -17.73 -3.83 -1.21
N ASN A 92 -18.69 -4.25 -0.38
CA ASN A 92 -18.93 -3.61 0.91
C ASN A 92 -17.77 -3.82 1.89
N ASP A 93 -17.12 -4.99 1.85
CA ASP A 93 -15.94 -5.25 2.67
C ASP A 93 -14.79 -4.34 2.23
N LEU A 94 -14.59 -4.18 0.91
CA LEU A 94 -13.61 -3.23 0.37
C LEU A 94 -13.93 -1.77 0.74
N LYS A 95 -15.20 -1.36 0.72
CA LYS A 95 -15.63 -0.02 1.14
C LYS A 95 -15.54 0.20 2.66
N SER A 96 -15.31 -0.86 3.43
CA SER A 96 -15.06 -0.80 4.87
C SER A 96 -13.58 -0.79 5.25
N LEU A 97 -12.68 -0.85 4.26
CA LEU A 97 -11.25 -0.72 4.51
C LEU A 97 -10.95 0.60 5.21
N ARG A 98 -10.00 0.56 6.15
CA ARG A 98 -9.56 1.75 6.86
C ARG A 98 -8.64 2.56 5.96
N ILE A 99 -9.18 3.67 5.46
CA ILE A 99 -8.46 4.63 4.62
C ILE A 99 -7.95 5.77 5.50
N VAL A 100 -6.65 6.03 5.46
CA VAL A 100 -6.03 7.17 6.14
C VAL A 100 -5.54 8.18 5.12
N ILE A 101 -5.87 9.45 5.31
CA ILE A 101 -5.49 10.55 4.42
C ILE A 101 -4.28 11.29 4.98
N GLN A 102 -3.26 11.47 4.14
CA GLN A 102 -2.09 12.32 4.35
C GLN A 102 -2.13 13.46 3.33
N ASN A 103 -1.94 14.69 3.77
CA ASN A 103 -1.97 15.84 2.88
C ASN A 103 -0.55 16.33 2.61
N ALA A 104 -0.06 16.09 1.40
CA ALA A 104 1.21 16.54 0.87
C ALA A 104 1.03 17.47 -0.36
N SER A 105 -0.15 18.07 -0.51
CA SER A 105 -0.47 18.96 -1.64
C SER A 105 -0.17 20.43 -1.36
N GLY A 106 -0.03 20.80 -0.08
CA GLY A 106 0.06 22.19 0.36
C GLY A 106 -1.31 22.90 0.44
N ASP A 107 -2.39 22.27 -0.02
CA ASP A 107 -3.75 22.82 0.06
C ASP A 107 -4.43 22.40 1.38
N PRO A 108 -4.75 23.36 2.29
CA PRO A 108 -5.35 23.04 3.56
C PRO A 108 -6.75 22.39 3.47
N VAL A 109 -7.50 22.58 2.38
CA VAL A 109 -8.87 22.03 2.25
C VAL A 109 -8.91 20.64 1.60
N ALA A 110 -7.81 20.20 0.97
CA ALA A 110 -7.77 18.95 0.22
C ALA A 110 -8.15 17.70 1.04
N THR A 111 -7.75 17.65 2.32
CA THR A 111 -8.12 16.55 3.23
C THR A 111 -9.63 16.40 3.36
N GLN A 112 -10.34 17.53 3.51
CA GLN A 112 -11.78 17.54 3.72
C GLN A 112 -12.50 17.16 2.42
N GLN A 113 -12.08 17.77 1.30
CA GLN A 113 -12.60 17.46 -0.04
C GLN A 113 -12.51 15.97 -0.37
N LEU A 114 -11.34 15.36 -0.18
CA LEU A 114 -11.16 13.92 -0.43
C LEU A 114 -12.00 13.07 0.53
N THR A 115 -12.10 13.48 1.80
CA THR A 115 -12.93 12.76 2.77
C THR A 115 -14.39 12.75 2.30
N ASP A 116 -14.94 13.89 1.92
CA ASP A 116 -16.33 14.02 1.49
C ASP A 116 -16.61 13.25 0.19
N LEU A 117 -15.67 13.26 -0.76
CA LEU A 117 -15.76 12.48 -1.99
C LEU A 117 -15.83 10.98 -1.68
N LEU A 118 -14.91 10.45 -0.87
CA LEU A 118 -14.90 9.02 -0.52
C LEU A 118 -16.14 8.60 0.27
N LEU A 119 -16.62 9.44 1.19
CA LEU A 119 -17.86 9.16 1.91
C LEU A 119 -19.07 9.11 0.95
N THR A 120 -19.12 10.00 -0.04
CA THR A 120 -20.17 10.04 -1.08
C THR A 120 -20.12 8.78 -1.97
N GLU A 121 -18.91 8.32 -2.29
CA GLU A 121 -18.67 7.05 -2.98
C GLU A 121 -18.94 5.81 -2.10
N GLY A 122 -19.33 6.01 -0.84
CA GLY A 122 -19.77 4.95 0.08
C GLY A 122 -18.64 4.27 0.85
N PHE A 123 -17.42 4.80 0.82
CA PHE A 123 -16.38 4.37 1.75
C PHE A 123 -16.74 4.83 3.16
N THR A 124 -16.67 3.94 4.15
CA THR A 124 -17.26 4.21 5.47
C THR A 124 -16.24 4.56 6.55
N ARG A 125 -14.95 4.30 6.30
CA ARG A 125 -13.88 4.32 7.30
C ARG A 125 -12.69 5.16 6.83
N VAL A 126 -12.98 6.43 6.57
CA VAL A 126 -12.01 7.43 6.11
C VAL A 126 -11.58 8.32 7.27
N TYR A 127 -10.27 8.46 7.48
CA TYR A 127 -9.69 9.20 8.61
C TYR A 127 -8.54 10.09 8.16
N ARG A 128 -8.34 11.21 8.85
CA ARG A 128 -7.10 11.99 8.73
C ARG A 128 -5.98 11.29 9.51
N SER A 129 -4.76 11.27 8.97
CA SER A 129 -3.60 10.75 9.69
C SER A 129 -3.29 11.61 10.93
N LEU A 130 -3.09 10.95 12.07
CA LEU A 130 -2.69 11.60 13.32
C LEU A 130 -1.17 11.75 13.44
N SER A 131 -0.42 10.91 12.73
CA SER A 131 1.04 10.90 12.72
C SER A 131 1.63 11.87 11.68
N TRP A 132 0.83 12.31 10.71
CA TRP A 132 1.24 13.29 9.69
C TRP A 132 1.33 14.70 10.28
N SER A 133 2.56 15.18 10.47
CA SER A 133 2.84 16.48 11.09
C SER A 133 2.80 17.63 10.08
N ALA A 134 2.81 18.86 10.59
CA ALA A 134 2.96 20.05 9.76
C ALA A 134 4.29 20.04 8.95
N LYS A 135 5.36 19.45 9.50
CA LYS A 135 6.64 19.31 8.80
C LYS A 135 6.56 18.31 7.65
N ASP A 136 5.78 17.25 7.81
CA ASP A 136 5.58 16.27 6.74
C ASP A 136 4.77 16.88 5.60
N ALA A 137 3.83 17.79 5.90
CA ALA A 137 3.10 18.57 4.91
C ALA A 137 3.97 19.57 4.13
N GLU A 138 5.15 19.95 4.65
CA GLU A 138 6.14 20.75 3.91
C GLU A 138 6.90 19.92 2.86
N ASN A 139 6.89 18.59 2.96
CA ASN A 139 7.46 17.68 1.97
C ASN A 139 6.38 17.34 0.93
N THR A 140 6.17 18.27 0.00
CA THR A 140 5.12 18.12 -1.00
C THR A 140 5.40 16.95 -1.95
N GLN A 141 4.33 16.32 -2.43
CA GLN A 141 4.40 15.22 -3.37
C GLN A 141 3.71 15.65 -4.66
N PRO A 142 4.34 15.53 -5.85
CA PRO A 142 3.73 16.01 -7.09
C PRO A 142 2.41 15.34 -7.46
N THR A 143 2.25 14.07 -7.12
CA THR A 143 1.11 13.24 -7.53
C THR A 143 0.41 12.58 -6.36
N THR A 144 -0.90 12.48 -6.45
CA THR A 144 -1.72 11.78 -5.47
C THR A 144 -1.47 10.27 -5.55
N GLN A 145 -1.24 9.63 -4.41
CA GLN A 145 -0.90 8.21 -4.32
C GLN A 145 -1.90 7.46 -3.43
N ILE A 146 -2.28 6.27 -3.86
CA ILE A 146 -3.09 5.31 -3.10
C ILE A 146 -2.16 4.19 -2.66
N ILE A 147 -1.69 4.28 -1.43
CA ILE A 147 -0.63 3.44 -0.86
C ILE A 147 -1.26 2.24 -0.16
N VAL A 148 -0.88 1.03 -0.58
CA VAL A 148 -1.41 -0.22 -0.02
C VAL A 148 -0.59 -0.66 1.18
N GLN A 149 -1.18 -0.65 2.38
CA GLN A 149 -0.44 -0.93 3.60
C GLN A 149 -0.38 -2.43 3.93
N ARG A 150 -1.48 -3.16 3.73
CA ARG A 150 -1.65 -4.56 4.21
C ARG A 150 -1.93 -5.58 3.09
N GLY A 151 -1.56 -5.24 1.85
CA GLY A 151 -1.75 -6.11 0.69
C GLY A 151 -3.16 -6.08 0.07
N GLU A 152 -4.00 -5.14 0.48
CA GLU A 152 -5.39 -4.94 -0.01
C GLU A 152 -5.43 -4.21 -1.36
N LEU A 153 -4.82 -4.79 -2.41
CA LEU A 153 -4.71 -4.20 -3.74
C LEU A 153 -6.08 -3.88 -4.37
N GLN A 154 -7.04 -4.80 -4.25
CA GLN A 154 -8.37 -4.64 -4.85
C GLN A 154 -9.12 -3.45 -4.25
N GLY A 155 -8.90 -3.17 -2.96
CA GLY A 155 -9.44 -1.97 -2.31
C GLY A 155 -8.80 -0.69 -2.85
N ALA A 156 -7.51 -0.71 -3.13
CA ALA A 156 -6.79 0.42 -3.71
C ALA A 156 -7.26 0.72 -5.14
N GLU A 157 -7.47 -0.32 -5.94
CA GLU A 157 -8.04 -0.22 -7.30
C GLU A 157 -9.47 0.35 -7.24
N LEU A 158 -10.31 -0.13 -6.30
CA LEU A 158 -11.65 0.42 -6.11
C LEU A 158 -11.64 1.91 -5.74
N VAL A 159 -10.69 2.33 -4.90
CA VAL A 159 -10.50 3.76 -4.56
C VAL A 159 -10.02 4.54 -5.79
N GLN A 160 -9.09 3.99 -6.57
CA GLN A 160 -8.58 4.65 -7.79
C GLN A 160 -9.68 4.85 -8.81
N ASP A 161 -10.50 3.83 -9.04
CA ASP A 161 -11.64 3.88 -9.97
C ASP A 161 -12.68 4.90 -9.52
N ALA A 162 -12.99 4.95 -8.21
CA ALA A 162 -13.94 5.91 -7.64
C ALA A 162 -13.43 7.37 -7.73
N LEU A 163 -12.13 7.57 -7.57
CA LEU A 163 -11.53 8.90 -7.69
C LEU A 163 -11.25 9.31 -9.15
N ALA A 164 -11.17 8.34 -10.07
CA ALA A 164 -10.68 8.53 -11.43
C ALA A 164 -9.30 9.26 -11.50
N MET A 165 -8.51 9.16 -10.44
CA MET A 165 -7.20 9.79 -10.32
C MET A 165 -6.28 9.07 -9.33
N GLY A 166 -5.02 9.50 -9.30
CA GLY A 166 -3.99 9.00 -8.40
C GLY A 166 -3.37 7.68 -8.87
N THR A 167 -2.20 7.37 -8.32
CA THR A 167 -1.45 6.15 -8.66
C THR A 167 -1.50 5.17 -7.50
N VAL A 168 -1.90 3.92 -7.76
CA VAL A 168 -1.79 2.85 -6.77
C VAL A 168 -0.33 2.48 -6.57
N VAL A 169 0.13 2.58 -5.32
CA VAL A 169 1.48 2.23 -4.90
C VAL A 169 1.39 1.06 -3.94
N SER A 170 1.81 -0.12 -4.40
CA SER A 170 1.94 -1.28 -3.51
C SER A 170 3.22 -1.17 -2.71
N ALA A 171 3.19 -0.37 -1.66
CA ALA A 171 4.29 -0.25 -0.71
C ALA A 171 3.73 0.06 0.68
N SER A 172 4.17 -0.66 1.71
CA SER A 172 3.72 -0.43 3.09
C SER A 172 4.41 0.78 3.76
N ILE A 173 4.44 1.89 3.05
CA ILE A 173 5.08 3.17 3.42
C ILE A 173 4.07 4.24 3.86
N GLY A 174 2.81 3.84 4.04
CA GLY A 174 1.73 4.71 4.52
C GLY A 174 1.60 4.71 6.04
N ASP A 175 0.40 5.05 6.51
CA ASP A 175 0.03 4.95 7.92
C ASP A 175 -0.06 3.47 8.33
N LEU A 176 0.70 3.10 9.35
CA LEU A 176 0.84 1.72 9.82
C LEU A 176 -0.47 1.07 10.26
N HIS A 177 -1.44 1.86 10.70
CA HIS A 177 -2.72 1.37 11.21
C HIS A 177 -3.84 1.41 10.18
N SER A 178 -3.51 1.80 8.94
CA SER A 178 -4.43 1.80 7.80
C SER A 178 -4.37 0.49 7.02
N ASP A 179 -5.42 0.22 6.26
CA ASP A 179 -5.35 -0.77 5.18
C ASP A 179 -4.85 -0.09 3.90
N LEU A 180 -5.31 1.15 3.68
CA LEU A 180 -4.89 2.05 2.60
C LEU A 180 -4.53 3.43 3.16
N THR A 181 -3.47 4.04 2.62
CA THR A 181 -3.18 5.45 2.84
C THR A 181 -3.30 6.22 1.55
N ILE A 182 -4.12 7.27 1.52
CA ILE A 182 -4.15 8.18 0.37
C ILE A 182 -3.29 9.39 0.72
N ARG A 183 -2.19 9.56 0.01
CA ARG A 183 -1.33 10.74 0.11
C ARG A 183 -1.70 11.69 -1.02
N ILE A 184 -2.35 12.79 -0.66
CA ILE A 184 -2.78 13.82 -1.61
C ILE A 184 -1.56 14.59 -2.09
N GLY A 185 -1.39 14.69 -3.41
CA GLY A 185 -0.31 15.43 -4.04
C GLY A 185 -0.74 16.79 -4.58
N GLU A 186 0.23 17.53 -5.15
CA GLU A 186 0.06 18.86 -5.73
C GLU A 186 -0.89 18.87 -6.95
N ASP A 187 -1.17 17.71 -7.56
CA ASP A 187 -2.14 17.51 -8.63
C ASP A 187 -3.61 17.61 -8.17
N TRP A 188 -3.87 17.58 -6.87
CA TRP A 188 -5.22 17.55 -6.31
C TRP A 188 -6.07 18.80 -6.59
N PRO A 189 -5.59 20.05 -6.39
CA PRO A 189 -6.41 21.24 -6.60
C PRO A 189 -6.91 21.35 -8.03
N ASP A 190 -6.03 21.10 -9.02
CA ASP A 190 -6.39 21.12 -10.44
C ASP A 190 -7.43 20.06 -10.79
N PHE A 191 -7.35 18.88 -10.18
CA PHE A 191 -8.35 17.81 -10.33
C PHE A 191 -9.71 18.24 -9.75
N TYR A 192 -9.73 18.74 -8.52
CA TYR A 192 -10.96 19.09 -7.82
C TYR A 192 -11.70 20.27 -8.51
N ASP A 193 -10.96 21.24 -9.02
CA ASP A 193 -11.50 22.35 -9.82
C ASP A 193 -12.14 21.90 -11.14
N GLN A 194 -11.72 20.76 -11.70
CA GLN A 194 -12.34 20.18 -12.90
C GLN A 194 -13.59 19.37 -12.55
N LEU A 195 -13.54 18.62 -11.44
CA LEU A 195 -14.67 17.83 -10.95
C LEU A 195 -15.88 18.75 -10.64
N SER A 196 -15.65 19.83 -9.91
CA SER A 196 -16.69 20.80 -9.51
C SER A 196 -17.33 21.60 -10.66
N LYS A 197 -16.73 21.58 -11.87
CA LYS A 197 -17.32 22.21 -13.07
C LYS A 197 -18.23 21.27 -13.86
N THR A 198 -18.20 19.98 -13.53
CA THR A 198 -18.93 18.93 -14.25
C THR A 198 -20.27 18.59 -13.57
N GLU A 199 -20.46 19.02 -12.33
CA GLU A 199 -21.72 18.96 -11.56
C GLU A 199 -22.58 20.23 -11.76
#